data_AF-A0AAW0JSN0-F1
#
_entry.id   AF-A0AAW0JSN0-F1
#
_cell.length_a   1.000
_cell.length_b   1.000
_cell.length_c   1.000
_cell.angle_alpha   90.00
_cell.angle_beta   90.00
_cell.angle_gamma   90.00
#
_symmetry.space_group_name_H-M   'P 1'
#
loop_
_entity.id
_entity.type
_entity.pdbx_description
1 polymer ?
#
loop_
_entity_poly.entity_id
_entity_poly.type
_entity_poly.pdbx_seq_one_letter_code
_entity_poly.pdbx_strand_id
1 'polypeptide(L)'
;MAARVLLARGGLLRPAAPGSFLPGLRKVDPRKDAHSNLLAKKETSSLYKLQFHNVKPECLDAYNKICQEVLPKIHEGKQYPCTLVGTWNTWYGEQDQAVHLWRYEGGYPALTEVMNKLKENQEFVSFRKARSDMLISRRNQLLLEFSFWNEPVPRSGPNIYELRSYQLRPGTMIEWGNYCVHQQPSYKDLQTREDIRNAAWHKHGWEELVYYTVPLIQEMESRIMIPLKTSPLQ
;
A
#
# COMPACT_ATOMS: atom_id res chain seq x y z
N MET A 1 5.89 -12.77 -9.53
CA MET A 1 5.71 -11.29 -9.55
C MET A 1 4.92 -10.93 -8.30
N ALA A 2 5.27 -9.87 -7.56
CA ALA A 2 4.64 -9.57 -6.28
C ALA A 2 3.59 -8.47 -6.43
N ALA A 3 2.38 -8.71 -5.92
CA ALA A 3 1.34 -7.70 -5.76
C ALA A 3 1.27 -7.31 -4.29
N ARG A 4 1.19 -6.02 -3.99
CA ARG A 4 0.97 -5.53 -2.62
C ARG A 4 -0.28 -4.68 -2.60
N VAL A 5 -1.09 -4.91 -1.59
CA VAL A 5 -2.38 -4.25 -1.42
C VAL A 5 -2.38 -3.61 -0.04
N LEU A 6 -2.28 -2.28 -0.02
CA LEU A 6 -2.50 -1.51 1.20
C LEU A 6 -3.99 -1.19 1.31
N LEU A 7 -4.62 -1.69 2.38
CA LEU A 7 -6.07 -1.71 2.49
C LEU A 7 -6.60 -0.51 3.33
N ALA A 8 -7.32 0.44 2.71
CA ALA A 8 -7.92 1.66 3.28
C ALA A 8 -9.32 2.09 2.73
N ARG A 9 -10.18 1.24 2.13
CA ARG A 9 -11.62 1.51 1.80
C ARG A 9 -12.64 0.32 1.91
N GLY A 10 -13.67 0.45 2.74
CA GLY A 10 -14.75 -0.55 2.81
C GLY A 10 -15.59 -0.55 1.52
N GLY A 11 -15.44 -1.57 0.69
CA GLY A 11 -16.17 -1.75 -0.57
C GLY A 11 -16.51 -3.21 -0.82
N LEU A 12 -17.71 -3.45 -1.34
CA LEU A 12 -18.27 -4.78 -1.60
C LEU A 12 -17.72 -5.36 -2.90
N LEU A 13 -17.48 -6.67 -2.90
CA LEU A 13 -17.28 -7.46 -4.11
C LEU A 13 -18.60 -7.58 -4.87
N ARG A 14 -18.55 -7.34 -6.18
CA ARG A 14 -19.44 -8.02 -7.11
C ARG A 14 -18.60 -9.06 -7.85
N PRO A 15 -18.95 -10.35 -7.79
CA PRO A 15 -18.37 -11.31 -8.71
C PRO A 15 -18.74 -10.89 -10.15
N ALA A 16 -17.76 -10.95 -11.07
CA ALA A 16 -18.12 -11.01 -12.48
C ALA A 16 -18.82 -12.36 -12.68
N ALA A 17 -19.99 -12.38 -13.32
CA ALA A 17 -20.68 -13.61 -13.64
C ALA A 17 -19.77 -14.53 -14.48
N PRO A 18 -19.88 -15.86 -14.35
CA PRO A 18 -19.16 -16.79 -15.22
C PRO A 18 -19.49 -16.47 -16.69
N GLY A 19 -18.49 -16.00 -17.44
CA GLY A 19 -18.66 -15.60 -18.85
C GLY A 19 -19.03 -14.13 -19.10
N SER A 20 -19.22 -13.29 -18.07
CA SER A 20 -19.36 -11.85 -18.26
C SER A 20 -17.97 -11.19 -18.27
N PHE A 21 -17.50 -10.79 -19.45
CA PHE A 21 -16.46 -9.79 -19.54
C PHE A 21 -16.96 -8.50 -18.88
N LEU A 22 -16.25 -7.99 -17.87
CA LEU A 22 -16.55 -6.69 -17.30
C LEU A 22 -16.48 -5.63 -18.41
N PRO A 23 -17.49 -4.74 -18.56
CA PRO A 23 -17.40 -3.64 -19.51
C PRO A 23 -16.24 -2.73 -19.08
N GLY A 24 -15.17 -2.72 -19.86
CA GLY A 24 -13.93 -1.98 -19.58
C GLY A 24 -12.65 -2.84 -19.67
N LEU A 25 -12.76 -4.16 -19.65
CA LEU A 25 -11.60 -5.04 -19.86
C LEU A 25 -11.31 -5.16 -21.38
N ARG A 26 -10.25 -4.50 -21.86
CA ARG A 26 -9.77 -4.69 -23.24
C ARG A 26 -9.30 -6.14 -23.40
N LYS A 27 -9.75 -6.82 -24.48
CA LYS A 27 -9.14 -8.07 -24.96
C LYS A 27 -7.62 -7.81 -25.09
N VAL A 28 -6.81 -8.60 -24.39
CA VAL A 28 -5.36 -8.46 -24.45
C VAL A 28 -4.88 -9.11 -25.74
N ASP A 29 -4.56 -8.27 -26.72
CA ASP A 29 -3.90 -8.70 -27.96
C ASP A 29 -2.54 -9.36 -27.66
N PRO A 30 -2.00 -10.18 -28.59
CA PRO A 30 -0.63 -10.70 -28.52
C PRO A 30 0.37 -9.58 -28.17
N ARG A 31 1.21 -9.86 -27.17
CA ARG A 31 1.91 -8.89 -26.31
C ARG A 31 2.78 -7.88 -27.08
N LYS A 32 2.61 -6.58 -26.80
CA LYS A 32 3.47 -5.48 -27.31
C LYS A 32 4.04 -4.54 -26.23
N ASP A 33 3.77 -4.78 -24.94
CA ASP A 33 4.19 -3.87 -23.84
C ASP A 33 4.48 -4.64 -22.53
N ALA A 34 5.15 -3.99 -21.58
CA ALA A 34 5.47 -4.52 -20.27
C ALA A 34 4.21 -4.76 -19.41
N HIS A 35 4.19 -5.84 -18.63
CA HIS A 35 3.02 -6.25 -17.83
C HIS A 35 2.58 -5.17 -16.82
N SER A 36 3.53 -4.43 -16.26
CA SER A 36 3.27 -3.31 -15.37
C SER A 36 2.48 -2.19 -16.06
N ASN A 37 2.76 -1.91 -17.34
CA ASN A 37 2.10 -0.84 -18.09
C ASN A 37 0.65 -1.19 -18.46
N LEU A 38 0.32 -2.48 -18.56
CA LEU A 38 -1.04 -2.93 -18.89
C LEU A 38 -2.00 -2.79 -17.71
N LEU A 39 -1.50 -2.97 -16.49
CA LEU A 39 -2.30 -2.96 -15.27
C LEU A 39 -2.17 -1.66 -14.48
N ALA A 40 -1.15 -0.84 -14.75
CA ALA A 40 -0.97 0.42 -14.05
C ALA A 40 -1.95 1.50 -14.52
N LYS A 41 -2.37 2.35 -13.58
CA LYS A 41 -3.12 3.58 -13.84
C LYS A 41 -2.23 4.57 -14.59
N LYS A 42 -2.51 4.78 -15.88
CA LYS A 42 -1.68 5.64 -16.75
C LYS A 42 -2.00 7.12 -16.55
N GLU A 43 -3.23 7.41 -16.14
CA GLU A 43 -3.81 8.74 -16.03
C GLU A 43 -3.08 9.60 -14.99
N THR A 44 -2.68 9.02 -13.86
CA THR A 44 -1.98 9.73 -12.79
C THR A 44 -0.47 9.66 -12.91
N SER A 45 0.07 8.71 -13.71
CA SER A 45 1.51 8.41 -13.83
C SER A 45 2.24 8.41 -12.48
N SER A 46 1.56 7.99 -11.41
CA SER A 46 2.06 8.08 -10.06
C SER A 46 2.93 6.88 -9.72
N LEU A 47 4.08 7.14 -9.11
CA LEU A 47 4.94 6.10 -8.55
C LEU A 47 4.79 6.09 -7.04
N TYR A 48 4.57 4.91 -6.47
CA TYR A 48 4.48 4.76 -5.03
C TYR A 48 5.79 4.17 -4.48
N LYS A 49 6.19 4.60 -3.29
CA LYS A 49 7.31 4.03 -2.54
C LYS A 49 6.80 3.56 -1.18
N LEU A 50 6.88 2.27 -0.94
CA LEU A 50 6.59 1.65 0.34
C LEU A 50 7.89 1.39 1.09
N GLN A 51 8.02 1.99 2.26
CA GLN A 51 9.20 1.91 3.10
C GLN A 51 8.90 1.10 4.35
N PHE A 52 9.79 0.17 4.66
CA PHE A 52 9.77 -0.62 5.89
C PHE A 52 11.06 -0.32 6.64
N HIS A 53 10.91 0.15 7.87
CA HIS A 53 12.02 0.49 8.75
C HIS A 53 11.88 -0.37 10.01
N ASN A 54 12.78 -1.35 10.18
CA ASN A 54 12.87 -2.10 11.42
C ASN A 54 13.69 -1.26 12.39
N VAL A 55 13.03 -0.78 13.44
CA VAL A 55 13.58 0.11 14.46
C VAL A 55 14.10 -0.75 15.60
N LYS A 56 15.14 -0.28 16.29
CA LYS A 56 15.53 -0.87 17.57
C LYS A 56 14.36 -0.75 18.55
N PRO A 57 13.97 -1.82 19.27
CA PRO A 57 12.78 -1.80 20.12
C PRO A 57 12.76 -0.62 21.11
N GLU A 58 13.91 -0.32 21.73
CA GLU A 58 14.08 0.77 22.70
C GLU A 58 14.00 2.18 22.08
N CYS A 59 14.00 2.30 20.75
CA CYS A 59 14.01 3.56 20.02
C CYS A 59 12.69 3.89 19.31
N LEU A 60 11.68 3.01 19.34
CA LEU A 60 10.47 3.19 18.53
C LEU A 60 9.77 4.53 18.79
N ASP A 61 9.65 4.95 20.05
CA ASP A 61 9.02 6.22 20.41
C ASP A 61 9.82 7.45 19.93
N ALA A 62 11.15 7.44 20.14
CA ALA A 62 12.04 8.49 19.67
C ALA A 62 12.03 8.59 18.14
N TYR A 63 12.02 7.44 17.45
CA TYR A 63 11.89 7.34 16.01
C TYR A 63 10.54 7.93 15.52
N ASN A 64 9.44 7.58 16.18
CA ASN A 64 8.11 8.08 15.82
C ASN A 64 8.04 9.59 15.96
N LYS A 65 8.63 10.15 17.02
CA LYS A 65 8.67 11.60 17.26
C LYS A 65 9.35 12.35 16.11
N ILE A 66 10.55 11.94 15.71
CA ILE A 66 11.27 12.61 14.61
C ILE A 66 10.55 12.44 13.27
N CYS A 67 9.84 11.31 13.06
CA CYS A 67 9.01 11.10 11.88
C CYS A 67 7.79 12.02 11.87
N GLN A 68 7.10 12.17 13.00
CA GLN A 68 5.95 13.07 13.13
C GLN A 68 6.33 14.54 12.93
N GLU A 69 7.56 14.93 13.25
CA GLU A 69 8.05 16.29 13.04
C GLU A 69 8.43 16.57 11.57
N VAL A 70 9.10 15.61 10.89
CA VAL A 70 9.74 15.88 9.60
C VAL A 70 8.91 15.43 8.40
N LEU A 71 8.20 14.29 8.49
CA LEU A 71 7.47 13.77 7.32
C LEU A 71 6.32 14.71 6.87
N PRO A 72 5.53 15.34 7.77
CA PRO A 72 4.51 16.31 7.35
C PRO A 72 5.09 17.52 6.61
N LYS A 73 6.26 18.04 7.04
CA LYS A 73 6.93 19.17 6.37
C LYS A 73 7.31 18.85 4.92
N ILE A 74 7.74 17.61 4.66
CA ILE A 74 8.02 17.16 3.29
C ILE A 74 6.73 17.02 2.50
N HIS A 75 5.69 16.46 3.10
CA HIS A 75 4.38 16.27 2.48
C HIS A 75 3.70 17.60 2.09
N GLU A 76 3.79 18.62 2.93
CA GLU A 76 3.20 19.94 2.71
C GLU A 76 4.08 20.86 1.84
N GLY A 77 5.37 20.51 1.68
CA GLY A 77 6.33 21.28 0.92
C GLY A 77 6.01 21.27 -0.58
N LYS A 78 5.43 22.36 -1.09
CA LYS A 78 5.07 22.53 -2.52
C LYS A 78 6.23 22.30 -3.50
N GLN A 79 7.47 22.45 -3.05
CA GLN A 79 8.66 22.17 -3.85
C GLN A 79 8.92 20.68 -4.09
N TYR A 80 8.25 19.79 -3.35
CA TYR A 80 8.36 18.35 -3.49
C TYR A 80 7.11 17.81 -4.18
N PRO A 81 7.19 17.27 -5.42
CA PRO A 81 6.06 16.60 -6.08
C PRO A 81 5.80 15.22 -5.46
N CYS A 82 5.56 15.17 -4.15
CA CYS A 82 5.24 13.96 -3.42
C CYS A 82 4.25 14.18 -2.28
N THR A 83 3.52 13.12 -1.97
CA THR A 83 2.47 13.10 -0.96
C THR A 83 2.75 11.94 -0.01
N LEU A 84 2.75 12.21 1.30
CA LEU A 84 2.71 11.14 2.28
C LEU A 84 1.30 10.55 2.26
N VAL A 85 1.16 9.31 1.80
CA VAL A 85 -0.13 8.64 1.78
C VAL A 85 -0.46 8.15 3.18
N GLY A 86 0.53 7.61 3.91
CA GLY A 86 0.32 7.30 5.32
C GLY A 86 1.56 6.75 5.99
N THR A 87 1.49 6.73 7.31
CA THR A 87 2.56 6.26 8.20
C THR A 87 1.97 5.48 9.35
N TRP A 88 2.55 4.31 9.63
CA TRP A 88 2.04 3.37 10.62
C TRP A 88 3.17 2.66 11.35
N ASN A 89 2.87 2.14 12.53
CA ASN A 89 3.65 1.10 13.18
C ASN A 89 2.93 -0.25 13.04
N THR A 90 3.70 -1.31 12.82
CA THR A 90 3.17 -2.67 12.83
C THR A 90 2.81 -3.07 14.25
N TRP A 91 1.56 -3.50 14.45
CA TRP A 91 1.05 -4.03 15.71
C TRP A 91 1.16 -5.56 15.75
N TYR A 92 0.67 -6.24 14.70
CA TYR A 92 0.82 -7.68 14.52
C TYR A 92 1.53 -7.97 13.21
N GLY A 93 2.60 -8.77 13.27
CA GLY A 93 3.53 -9.03 12.17
C GLY A 93 4.97 -8.85 12.65
N GLU A 94 5.81 -8.20 11.84
CA GLU A 94 7.15 -7.76 12.27
C GLU A 94 7.01 -6.58 13.25
N GLN A 95 7.16 -6.85 14.55
CA GLN A 95 7.10 -5.82 15.60
C GLN A 95 8.27 -4.83 15.49
N ASP A 96 8.13 -3.68 16.15
CA ASP A 96 9.11 -2.59 16.12
C ASP A 96 9.41 -2.07 14.70
N GLN A 97 8.45 -2.25 13.79
CA GLN A 97 8.56 -1.81 12.40
C GLN A 97 7.65 -0.64 12.11
N ALA A 98 8.23 0.42 11.54
CA ALA A 98 7.49 1.52 10.94
C ALA A 98 7.32 1.31 9.43
N VAL A 99 6.13 1.62 8.92
CA VAL A 99 5.76 1.52 7.51
C VAL A 99 5.33 2.88 7.00
N HIS A 100 5.92 3.34 5.90
CA HIS A 100 5.58 4.62 5.27
C HIS A 100 5.25 4.42 3.80
N LEU A 101 4.13 4.97 3.35
CA LEU A 101 3.74 4.99 1.94
C LEU A 101 3.81 6.41 1.38
N TRP A 102 4.62 6.59 0.35
CA TRP A 102 4.75 7.86 -0.38
C TRP A 102 4.25 7.71 -1.81
N ARG A 103 3.57 8.74 -2.32
CA ARG A 103 3.19 8.90 -3.73
C ARG A 103 4.06 9.99 -4.35
N TYR A 104 4.52 9.76 -5.57
CA TYR A 104 5.29 10.72 -6.38
C TYR A 104 4.53 10.99 -7.67
N GLU A 105 4.03 12.22 -7.81
CA GLU A 105 3.23 12.66 -8.96
C GLU A 105 4.17 13.03 -10.11
N GLY A 106 4.07 12.33 -11.24
CA GLY A 106 5.07 12.40 -12.31
C GLY A 106 6.10 11.26 -12.29
N GLY A 107 5.89 10.24 -11.46
CA GLY A 107 6.56 8.95 -11.58
C GLY A 107 8.02 8.92 -11.14
N TYR A 108 8.87 8.17 -11.86
CA TYR A 108 10.30 8.04 -11.57
C TYR A 108 11.09 9.37 -11.61
N PRO A 109 10.84 10.29 -12.57
CA PRO A 109 11.44 11.62 -12.56
C PRO A 109 11.15 12.40 -11.27
N ALA A 110 9.89 12.44 -10.85
CA ALA A 110 9.47 13.14 -9.63
C ALA A 110 10.14 12.55 -8.37
N LEU A 111 10.22 11.22 -8.27
CA LEU A 111 10.99 10.56 -7.21
C LEU A 111 12.45 11.02 -7.20
N THR A 112 13.10 11.04 -8.37
CA THR A 112 14.51 11.42 -8.50
C THR A 112 14.74 12.88 -8.09
N GLU A 113 13.88 13.78 -8.55
CA GLU A 113 13.89 15.20 -8.20
C GLU A 113 13.74 15.42 -6.69
N VAL A 114 12.72 14.82 -6.08
CA VAL A 114 12.48 14.92 -4.63
C VAL A 114 13.69 14.41 -3.87
N MET A 115 14.24 13.25 -4.25
CA MET A 115 15.39 12.68 -3.56
C MET A 115 16.65 13.53 -3.70
N ASN A 116 16.83 14.29 -4.79
CA ASN A 116 17.94 15.22 -4.95
C ASN A 116 17.74 16.46 -4.08
N LYS A 117 16.56 17.10 -4.13
CA LYS A 117 16.23 18.24 -3.28
C LYS A 117 16.33 17.92 -1.78
N LEU A 118 15.95 16.70 -1.38
CA LEU A 118 16.07 16.26 0.02
C LEU A 118 17.53 16.06 0.47
N LYS A 119 18.49 15.82 -0.45
CA LYS A 119 19.92 15.75 -0.07
C LYS A 119 20.49 17.11 0.32
N GLU A 120 19.94 18.18 -0.24
CA GLU A 120 20.35 19.56 0.04
C GLU A 120 19.59 20.16 1.23
N ASN A 121 18.46 19.56 1.62
CA ASN A 121 17.68 19.99 2.78
C ASN A 121 18.37 19.57 4.09
N GLN A 122 18.91 20.54 4.82
CA GLN A 122 19.73 20.26 5.99
C GLN A 122 18.98 19.73 7.21
N GLU A 123 17.69 20.07 7.34
CA GLU A 123 16.81 19.46 8.33
C GLU A 123 16.60 17.98 8.00
N PHE A 124 16.35 17.65 6.74
CA PHE A 124 16.19 16.26 6.31
C PHE A 124 17.47 15.44 6.45
N VAL A 125 18.63 16.03 6.17
CA VAL A 125 19.93 15.39 6.36
C VAL A 125 20.15 15.05 7.84
N SER A 126 19.84 15.98 8.74
CA SER A 126 19.94 15.79 10.20
C SER A 126 18.97 14.69 10.68
N PHE A 127 17.72 14.75 10.24
CA PHE A 127 16.71 13.71 10.46
C PHE A 127 17.19 12.34 9.97
N ARG A 128 17.74 12.27 8.76
CA ARG A 128 18.23 11.02 8.17
C ARG A 128 19.35 10.41 8.98
N LYS A 129 20.26 11.24 9.53
CA LYS A 129 21.35 10.79 10.40
C LYS A 129 20.78 10.22 11.71
N ALA A 130 20.03 11.02 12.46
CA ALA A 130 19.42 10.60 13.73
C ALA A 130 18.57 9.34 13.58
N ARG A 131 17.74 9.26 12.52
CA ARG A 131 16.95 8.08 12.21
C ARG A 131 17.83 6.85 11.98
N SER A 132 18.98 6.98 11.32
CA SER A 132 19.83 5.82 10.98
C SER A 132 20.41 5.16 12.22
N ASP A 133 20.69 5.92 13.28
CA ASP A 133 21.22 5.40 14.54
C ASP A 133 20.21 4.53 15.31
N MET A 134 18.91 4.70 15.02
CA MET A 134 17.79 3.99 15.64
C MET A 134 17.33 2.75 14.86
N LEU A 135 17.91 2.45 13.70
CA LEU A 135 17.42 1.40 12.80
C LEU A 135 18.27 0.12 12.89
N ILE A 136 17.58 -1.02 12.83
CA ILE A 136 18.18 -2.34 12.60
C ILE A 136 18.34 -2.58 11.10
N SER A 137 17.27 -2.35 10.33
CA SER A 137 17.28 -2.55 8.88
C SER A 137 16.24 -1.69 8.17
N ARG A 138 16.38 -1.59 6.84
CA ARG A 138 15.43 -0.87 5.98
C ARG A 138 15.21 -1.62 4.68
N ARG A 139 13.98 -1.57 4.18
CA ARG A 139 13.59 -2.07 2.86
C ARG A 139 12.68 -1.06 2.18
N ASN A 140 12.97 -0.73 0.93
CA ASN A 140 12.11 0.11 0.09
C ASN A 140 11.60 -0.71 -1.08
N GLN A 141 10.35 -0.47 -1.48
CA GLN A 141 9.77 -1.03 -2.69
C GLN A 141 9.12 0.08 -3.50
N LEU A 142 9.37 0.07 -4.81
CA LEU A 142 8.67 0.93 -5.76
C LEU A 142 7.49 0.16 -6.33
N LEU A 143 6.34 0.81 -6.38
CA LEU A 143 5.05 0.22 -6.69
C LEU A 143 4.32 1.08 -7.73
N LEU A 144 3.59 0.42 -8.61
CA LEU A 144 2.61 1.04 -9.48
C LEU A 144 1.22 0.70 -8.99
N GLU A 145 0.33 1.68 -9.02
CA GLU A 145 -1.08 1.52 -8.68
C GLU A 145 -1.80 0.78 -9.82
N PHE A 146 -2.63 -0.20 -9.47
CA PHE A 146 -3.51 -0.84 -10.44
C PHE A 146 -4.61 0.14 -10.90
N SER A 147 -4.88 0.18 -12.20
CA SER A 147 -5.87 1.09 -12.82
C SER A 147 -7.29 0.94 -12.30
N PHE A 148 -7.62 -0.22 -11.73
CA PHE A 148 -8.95 -0.54 -11.22
C PHE A 148 -9.12 -0.25 -9.72
N TRP A 149 -8.10 0.24 -9.02
CA TRP A 149 -8.23 0.68 -7.63
C TRP A 149 -8.55 2.17 -7.53
N ASN A 150 -9.38 2.51 -6.53
CA ASN A 150 -9.71 3.89 -6.20
C ASN A 150 -8.58 4.52 -5.36
N GLU A 151 -8.50 5.86 -5.41
CA GLU A 151 -7.61 6.62 -4.54
C GLU A 151 -7.93 6.35 -3.05
N PRO A 152 -6.92 6.21 -2.20
CA PRO A 152 -7.13 6.05 -0.77
C PRO A 152 -7.70 7.36 -0.19
N VAL A 153 -8.75 7.26 0.62
CA VAL A 153 -9.44 8.41 1.23
C VAL A 153 -9.25 8.36 2.75
N PRO A 154 -8.97 9.50 3.42
CA PRO A 154 -8.88 9.56 4.88
C PRO A 154 -10.17 9.11 5.55
N ARG A 155 -10.07 8.55 6.77
CA ARG A 155 -11.22 8.04 7.51
C ARG A 155 -11.21 8.49 8.95
N SER A 156 -12.37 8.98 9.39
CA SER A 156 -12.56 9.37 10.78
C SER A 156 -12.36 8.22 11.76
N GLY A 157 -11.76 8.56 12.89
CA GLY A 157 -11.62 7.69 14.06
C GLY A 157 -10.33 6.86 14.10
N PRO A 158 -10.07 6.20 15.25
CA PRO A 158 -8.97 5.27 15.36
C PRO A 158 -9.30 4.05 14.48
N ASN A 159 -8.53 3.88 13.41
CA ASN A 159 -8.64 2.76 12.48
C ASN A 159 -7.35 1.94 12.57
N ILE A 160 -7.48 0.62 12.54
CA ILE A 160 -6.38 -0.30 12.26
C ILE A 160 -6.36 -0.62 10.76
N TYR A 161 -5.16 -0.80 10.22
CA TYR A 161 -4.92 -1.03 8.80
C TYR A 161 -4.32 -2.41 8.61
N GLU A 162 -4.70 -3.09 7.53
CA GLU A 162 -4.11 -4.38 7.16
C GLU A 162 -3.34 -4.22 5.84
N LEU A 163 -2.03 -4.44 5.86
CA LEU A 163 -1.22 -4.50 4.65
C LEU A 163 -1.06 -5.97 4.25
N ARG A 164 -1.56 -6.33 3.07
CA ARG A 164 -1.41 -7.68 2.51
C ARG A 164 -0.47 -7.68 1.33
N SER A 165 0.41 -8.66 1.29
CA SER A 165 1.37 -8.85 0.22
C SER A 165 1.25 -10.25 -0.34
N TYR A 166 1.03 -10.34 -1.64
CA TYR A 166 0.83 -11.59 -2.36
C TYR A 166 1.98 -11.80 -3.32
N GLN A 167 2.71 -12.90 -3.17
CA GLN A 167 3.57 -13.39 -4.23
C GLN A 167 2.74 -14.27 -5.13
N LEU A 168 2.60 -13.89 -6.40
CA LEU A 168 1.78 -14.62 -7.36
C LEU A 168 2.64 -15.57 -8.17
N ARG A 169 2.06 -16.73 -8.51
CA ARG A 169 2.67 -17.69 -9.44
C ARG A 169 2.96 -17.01 -10.78
N PRO A 170 4.07 -17.34 -11.45
CA PRO A 170 4.40 -16.76 -12.75
C PRO A 170 3.24 -16.83 -13.74
N GLY A 171 2.93 -15.72 -14.42
CA GLY A 171 1.85 -15.64 -15.42
C GLY A 171 0.44 -15.36 -14.89
N THR A 172 0.20 -15.38 -13.57
CA THR A 172 -1.16 -15.30 -13.00
C THR A 172 -1.61 -13.89 -12.59
N MET A 173 -0.78 -12.85 -12.78
CA MET A 173 -1.08 -11.50 -12.26
C MET A 173 -2.35 -10.88 -12.85
N ILE A 174 -2.59 -11.04 -14.16
CA ILE A 174 -3.79 -10.49 -14.82
C ILE A 174 -5.03 -11.23 -14.32
N GLU A 175 -4.96 -12.56 -14.26
CA GLU A 175 -6.03 -13.40 -13.76
C GLU A 175 -6.38 -13.03 -12.30
N TRP A 176 -5.38 -12.94 -11.43
CA TRP A 176 -5.56 -12.51 -10.04
C TRP A 176 -6.13 -11.10 -9.94
N GLY A 177 -5.69 -10.17 -10.80
CA GLY A 177 -6.17 -8.78 -10.86
C GLY A 177 -7.66 -8.68 -11.20
N ASN A 178 -8.17 -9.54 -12.09
CA ASN A 178 -9.59 -9.58 -12.48
C ASN A 178 -10.52 -9.91 -11.31
N TYR A 179 -10.02 -10.67 -10.34
CA TYR A 179 -10.77 -11.07 -9.15
C TYR A 179 -10.64 -10.06 -8.00
N CYS A 180 -9.52 -9.33 -7.93
CA CYS A 180 -9.19 -8.44 -6.81
C CYS A 180 -9.66 -6.98 -6.95
N VAL A 181 -10.62 -6.72 -7.85
CA VAL A 181 -11.07 -5.37 -8.27
C VAL A 181 -11.69 -4.52 -7.14
N HIS A 182 -12.10 -5.10 -6.01
CA HIS A 182 -12.90 -4.36 -5.01
C HIS A 182 -12.47 -4.48 -3.54
N GLN A 183 -11.26 -4.91 -3.22
CA GLN A 183 -10.92 -5.15 -1.81
C GLN A 183 -10.17 -4.01 -1.16
N GLN A 184 -10.73 -3.44 -0.09
CA GLN A 184 -9.97 -2.50 0.72
C GLN A 184 -10.36 -2.37 2.22
N PRO A 185 -10.56 -3.41 3.05
CA PRO A 185 -11.00 -3.17 4.44
C PRO A 185 -9.92 -2.46 5.31
N SER A 186 -10.29 -1.33 5.92
CA SER A 186 -9.72 -0.90 7.20
C SER A 186 -10.74 -1.24 8.27
N TYR A 187 -10.29 -1.43 9.51
CA TYR A 187 -11.14 -1.89 10.58
C TYR A 187 -11.09 -0.89 11.72
N LYS A 188 -12.22 -0.72 12.42
CA LYS A 188 -12.25 0.08 13.65
C LYS A 188 -11.38 -0.56 14.73
N ASP A 189 -11.48 -1.88 14.85
CA ASP A 189 -10.79 -2.71 15.84
C ASP A 189 -10.70 -4.17 15.34
N LEU A 190 -10.08 -5.03 16.15
CA LEU A 190 -9.90 -6.45 15.84
C LEU A 190 -11.22 -7.22 15.79
N GLN A 191 -12.22 -6.85 16.60
CA GLN A 191 -13.52 -7.53 16.60
C GLN A 191 -14.26 -7.25 15.29
N THR A 192 -14.33 -5.97 14.90
CA THR A 192 -14.89 -5.54 13.62
C THR A 192 -14.18 -6.24 12.45
N ARG A 193 -12.87 -6.50 12.56
CA ARG A 193 -12.13 -7.26 11.57
C ARG A 193 -12.60 -8.70 11.47
N GLU A 194 -12.75 -9.38 12.59
CA GLU A 194 -13.28 -10.74 12.64
C GLU A 194 -14.69 -10.80 12.04
N ASP A 195 -15.58 -9.95 12.52
CA ASP A 195 -16.99 -9.91 12.09
C ASP A 195 -17.11 -9.68 10.58
N ILE A 196 -16.36 -8.72 10.03
CA ILE A 196 -16.37 -8.43 8.58
C ILE A 196 -15.81 -9.61 7.77
N ARG A 197 -14.77 -10.29 8.26
CA ARG A 197 -14.19 -11.45 7.58
C ARG A 197 -15.13 -12.66 7.61
N ASN A 198 -15.81 -12.88 8.73
CA ASN A 198 -16.80 -13.95 8.86
C ASN A 198 -18.04 -13.66 8.00
N ALA A 199 -18.53 -12.42 8.02
CA ALA A 199 -19.64 -11.99 7.18
C ALA A 199 -19.34 -12.09 5.68
N ALA A 200 -18.07 -12.05 5.26
CA ALA A 200 -17.69 -12.23 3.85
C ALA A 200 -18.06 -13.61 3.31
N TRP A 201 -18.03 -14.66 4.14
CA TRP A 201 -18.41 -16.02 3.75
C TRP A 201 -19.89 -16.19 3.45
N HIS A 202 -20.74 -15.27 3.93
CA HIS A 202 -22.17 -15.27 3.63
C HIS A 202 -22.52 -14.44 2.38
N LYS A 203 -21.51 -13.88 1.69
CA LYS A 203 -21.73 -13.12 0.46
C LYS A 203 -21.64 -14.03 -0.75
N HIS A 204 -22.66 -13.98 -1.59
CA HIS A 204 -22.74 -14.75 -2.85
C HIS A 204 -21.48 -14.56 -3.72
N GLY A 205 -20.86 -15.67 -4.13
CA GLY A 205 -19.68 -15.68 -5.00
C GLY A 205 -18.35 -15.43 -4.27
N TRP A 206 -18.35 -15.31 -2.94
CA TRP A 206 -17.11 -15.25 -2.16
C TRP A 206 -16.37 -16.60 -2.20
N GLU A 207 -17.11 -17.69 -2.12
CA GLU A 207 -16.63 -19.06 -2.25
C GLU A 207 -15.94 -19.31 -3.59
N GLU A 208 -16.53 -18.86 -4.70
CA GLU A 208 -15.94 -18.95 -6.04
C GLU A 208 -14.67 -18.09 -6.14
N LEU A 209 -14.73 -16.86 -5.62
CA LEU A 209 -13.57 -15.96 -5.59
C LEU A 209 -12.38 -16.61 -4.87
N VAL A 210 -12.61 -17.20 -3.69
CA VAL A 210 -11.57 -17.89 -2.93
C VAL A 210 -11.05 -19.10 -3.71
N TYR A 211 -11.96 -19.91 -4.29
CA TYR A 211 -11.61 -21.08 -5.08
C TYR A 211 -10.70 -20.75 -6.26
N TYR A 212 -10.99 -19.68 -7.00
CA TYR A 212 -10.19 -19.28 -8.17
C TYR A 212 -8.93 -18.49 -7.82
N THR A 213 -8.91 -17.73 -6.73
CA THR A 213 -7.76 -16.85 -6.42
C THR A 213 -6.68 -17.50 -5.56
N VAL A 214 -7.04 -18.37 -4.62
CA VAL A 214 -6.07 -19.02 -3.72
C VAL A 214 -5.00 -19.82 -4.48
N PRO A 215 -5.33 -20.63 -5.51
CA PRO A 215 -4.33 -21.38 -6.25
C PRO A 215 -3.30 -20.51 -6.99
N LEU A 216 -3.64 -19.24 -7.30
CA LEU A 216 -2.76 -18.30 -8.00
C LEU A 216 -1.69 -17.71 -7.08
N ILE A 217 -1.90 -17.76 -5.77
CA ILE A 217 -1.02 -17.21 -4.76
C ILE A 217 0.01 -18.26 -4.36
N GLN A 218 1.29 -17.88 -4.39
CA GLN A 218 2.40 -18.69 -3.88
C GLN A 218 2.62 -18.42 -2.39
N GLU A 219 2.65 -17.15 -2.00
CA GLU A 219 2.82 -16.73 -0.61
C GLU A 219 1.91 -15.54 -0.31
N MET A 220 1.35 -15.50 0.90
CA MET A 220 0.63 -14.35 1.42
C MET A 220 1.21 -13.94 2.78
N GLU A 221 1.60 -12.67 2.88
CA GLU A 221 1.91 -12.03 4.15
C GLU A 221 0.81 -11.04 4.51
N SER A 222 0.43 -10.99 5.78
CA SER A 222 -0.46 -9.96 6.32
C SER A 222 0.15 -9.34 7.56
N ARG A 223 -0.11 -8.05 7.77
CA ARG A 223 0.24 -7.32 8.98
C ARG A 223 -0.82 -6.31 9.35
N ILE A 224 -1.09 -6.20 10.65
CA ILE A 224 -2.00 -5.23 11.23
C ILE A 224 -1.16 -4.07 11.73
N MET A 225 -1.56 -2.85 11.38
CA MET A 225 -0.79 -1.64 11.62
C MET A 225 -1.66 -0.55 12.25
N ILE A 226 -1.06 0.25 13.12
CA ILE A 226 -1.69 1.39 13.79
C ILE A 226 -1.08 2.67 13.21
N PRO A 227 -1.89 3.66 12.78
CA PRO A 227 -1.37 4.90 12.23
C PRO A 227 -0.65 5.73 13.27
N LEU A 228 0.34 6.50 12.85
CA LEU A 228 0.81 7.63 13.66
C LEU A 228 -0.22 8.76 13.62
N LYS A 229 -0.22 9.62 14.65
CA LYS A 229 -1.13 10.77 14.77
C LYS A 229 -1.09 11.72 13.57
N THR A 230 0.05 11.79 12.88
CA THR A 230 0.27 12.64 11.70
C THR A 230 0.06 11.90 10.38
N SER A 231 -0.51 10.69 10.41
CA SER A 231 -0.77 9.91 9.20
C SER A 231 -1.93 10.52 8.41
N PRO A 232 -1.74 10.93 7.14
CA PRO A 232 -2.81 11.60 6.37
C PRO A 232 -4.05 10.76 6.07
N LEU A 233 -3.99 9.44 6.30
CA LEU A 233 -5.14 8.55 6.10
C LEU A 233 -6.09 8.42 7.30
N GLN A 234 -5.85 9.18 8.39
CA GLN A 234 -6.77 9.33 9.53
C GLN A 234 -7.65 10.58 9.44
#